data_AF-A0A7D9DY83-F1
#
_entry.id   AF-A0A7D9DY83-F1
#
_cell.length_a   1.000
_cell.length_b   1.000
_cell.length_c   1.000
_cell.angle_alpha   90.00
_cell.angle_beta   90.00
_cell.angle_gamma   90.00
#
_symmetry.space_group_name_H-M   'P 1'
#
loop_
_entity.id
_entity.type
_entity.pdbx_description
1 polymer ?
#
loop_
_entity_poly.entity_id
_entity_poly.type
_entity_poly.pdbx_seq_one_letter_code
_entity_poly.pdbx_strand_id
1 'polypeptide(L)'
;MEEVKKNIKTFLEILQIGKSESVIHWDESNFKRAQRWAQYAEEVYRKLKNKPSLVQVLSNYIKGTQKSNQDTVGMEFTFNDLQDATETLRMVLLNNPHLSSAQFSHVLDLYQVDFFAELNTGLEKIIQDTYSISCSKGIFLMLSSIKDQLSVEHSVEGYKSIGRTEDTCLDTCAKLLWGKIGNLMENGGLSDDGVIKKVQSLVLYSEKGMEVVLRMLVLLMKGEIPVNASGNGGAVLDHMKYHVHHWIVECSKHNEADHYKKMWSCPSSLLCEMSAMDTLFCENYLSFLHSCGDGLLGIGCDTVEDQTSYGSSYRHIIEKIQLLIQGPEHVSELCKQKLNLWSMEPAGELLNTSSDISLKNQKLRANLWKKMYHETCE
;
A
#
# COMPACT_ATOMS: atom_id res chain seq x y z
N MET A 1 -24.26 39.89 8.23
CA MET A 1 -23.77 38.74 9.04
C MET A 1 -24.86 37.70 9.28
N GLU A 2 -26.10 38.08 9.60
CA GLU A 2 -27.17 37.09 9.82
C GLU A 2 -27.48 36.23 8.59
N GLU A 3 -27.47 36.82 7.39
CA GLU A 3 -27.61 36.05 6.14
C GLU A 3 -26.49 35.02 5.94
N VAL A 4 -25.23 35.42 6.21
CA VAL A 4 -24.08 34.50 6.15
C VAL A 4 -24.27 33.34 7.12
N LYS A 5 -24.72 33.60 8.36
CA LYS A 5 -25.00 32.54 9.34
C LYS A 5 -26.07 31.57 8.82
N LYS A 6 -27.19 32.08 8.29
CA LYS A 6 -28.26 31.25 7.72
C LYS A 6 -27.76 30.37 6.57
N ASN A 7 -26.93 30.93 5.70
CA ASN A 7 -26.36 30.22 4.56
C ASN A 7 -25.37 29.14 4.99
N ILE A 8 -24.49 29.44 5.96
CA ILE A 8 -23.59 28.44 6.54
C ILE A 8 -24.37 27.33 7.25
N LYS A 9 -25.44 27.67 7.99
CA LYS A 9 -26.34 26.66 8.56
C LYS A 9 -26.93 25.73 7.50
N THR A 10 -27.37 26.28 6.37
CA THR A 10 -27.90 25.49 5.25
C THR A 10 -26.84 24.54 4.70
N PHE A 11 -25.58 24.98 4.57
CA PHE A 11 -24.49 24.11 4.16
C PHE A 11 -24.19 23.00 5.19
N LEU A 12 -24.19 23.31 6.48
CA LEU A 12 -24.02 22.31 7.54
C LEU A 12 -25.14 21.26 7.52
N GLU A 13 -26.38 21.66 7.28
CA GLU A 13 -27.52 20.75 7.10
C GLU A 13 -27.32 19.84 5.87
N ILE A 14 -26.78 20.38 4.77
CA ILE A 14 -26.44 19.60 3.57
C ILE A 14 -25.36 18.55 3.90
N LEU A 15 -24.33 18.90 4.65
CA LEU A 15 -23.30 17.93 5.08
C LEU A 15 -23.91 16.84 5.97
N GLN A 16 -24.86 17.19 6.83
CA GLN A 16 -25.55 16.24 7.70
C GLN A 16 -26.41 15.27 6.89
N ILE A 17 -27.21 15.78 5.95
CA ILE A 17 -28.02 14.96 5.03
C ILE A 17 -27.12 14.10 4.14
N GLY A 18 -26.00 14.65 3.67
CA GLY A 18 -25.03 13.96 2.84
C GLY A 18 -24.38 12.76 3.53
N LYS A 19 -24.51 12.61 4.85
CA LYS A 19 -24.05 11.44 5.62
C LYS A 19 -25.16 10.49 6.05
N SER A 20 -26.42 10.91 5.94
CA SER A 20 -27.55 10.08 6.35
C SER A 20 -28.07 9.24 5.18
N GLU A 21 -28.96 8.31 5.50
CA GLU A 21 -29.72 7.54 4.51
C GLU A 21 -30.58 8.44 3.59
N SER A 22 -30.90 9.66 4.03
CA SER A 22 -31.69 10.61 3.24
C SER A 22 -31.03 11.00 1.91
N VAL A 23 -29.72 10.76 1.76
CA VAL A 23 -29.02 10.95 0.48
C VAL A 23 -29.61 10.08 -0.64
N ILE A 24 -30.27 8.95 -0.33
CA ILE A 24 -30.92 8.07 -1.33
C ILE A 24 -31.94 8.84 -2.16
N HIS A 25 -32.55 9.88 -1.60
CA HIS A 25 -33.54 10.70 -2.30
C HIS A 25 -32.95 11.87 -3.09
N TRP A 26 -31.63 12.02 -3.13
CA TRP A 26 -30.99 13.08 -3.90
C TRP A 26 -30.95 12.75 -5.38
N ASP A 27 -31.43 13.69 -6.19
CA ASP A 27 -31.23 13.71 -7.62
C ASP A 27 -30.00 14.55 -8.01
N GLU A 28 -29.67 14.61 -9.30
CA GLU A 28 -28.58 15.42 -9.84
C GLU A 28 -28.66 16.91 -9.41
N SER A 29 -29.86 17.46 -9.31
CA SER A 29 -30.10 18.85 -8.89
C SER A 29 -29.70 19.07 -7.44
N ASN A 30 -29.98 18.09 -6.57
CA ASN A 30 -29.53 18.12 -5.18
C ASN A 30 -27.99 18.15 -5.08
N PHE A 31 -27.28 17.31 -5.85
CA PHE A 31 -25.80 17.31 -5.85
C PHE A 31 -25.22 18.64 -6.34
N LYS A 32 -25.74 19.19 -7.45
CA LYS A 32 -25.33 20.51 -7.96
C LYS A 32 -25.61 21.62 -6.94
N ARG A 33 -26.76 21.56 -6.26
CA ARG A 33 -27.11 22.51 -5.20
C ARG A 33 -26.16 22.41 -4.01
N ALA A 34 -25.81 21.20 -3.58
CA ALA A 34 -24.85 20.98 -2.50
C ALA A 34 -23.47 21.57 -2.86
N GLN A 35 -23.00 21.35 -4.09
CA GLN A 35 -21.74 21.91 -4.58
C GLN A 35 -21.72 23.45 -4.54
N ARG A 36 -22.81 24.10 -4.96
CA ARG A 36 -22.92 25.57 -4.91
C ARG A 36 -22.84 26.11 -3.47
N TRP A 37 -23.43 25.40 -2.52
CA TRP A 37 -23.33 25.78 -1.10
C TRP A 37 -21.92 25.61 -0.54
N ALA A 38 -21.21 24.56 -0.96
CA ALA A 38 -19.81 24.36 -0.59
C ALA A 38 -18.92 25.49 -1.16
N GLN A 39 -19.09 25.85 -2.44
CA GLN A 39 -18.37 26.96 -3.06
C GLN A 39 -18.67 28.30 -2.37
N TYR A 40 -19.92 28.51 -1.95
CA TYR A 40 -20.30 29.69 -1.16
C TYR A 40 -19.58 29.71 0.20
N ALA A 41 -19.48 28.58 0.89
CA ALA A 41 -18.75 28.46 2.15
C ALA A 41 -17.27 28.85 2.01
N GLU A 42 -16.61 28.41 0.92
CA GLU A 42 -15.23 28.81 0.59
C GLU A 42 -15.10 30.30 0.29
N GLU A 43 -16.09 30.90 -0.36
CA GLU A 43 -16.14 32.34 -0.59
C GLU A 43 -16.28 33.12 0.74
N VAL A 44 -17.13 32.63 1.65
CA VAL A 44 -17.26 33.19 3.00
C VAL A 44 -15.93 33.13 3.74
N TYR A 45 -15.23 32.00 3.70
CA TYR A 45 -13.90 31.87 4.29
C TYR A 45 -12.93 32.90 3.72
N ARG A 46 -12.81 32.99 2.39
CA ARG A 46 -11.92 33.96 1.71
C ARG A 46 -12.20 35.40 2.12
N LYS A 47 -13.48 35.78 2.26
CA LYS A 47 -13.89 37.14 2.66
C LYS A 47 -13.66 37.46 4.14
N LEU A 48 -13.68 36.45 5.01
CA LEU A 48 -13.66 36.63 6.46
C LEU A 48 -12.33 36.28 7.12
N LYS A 49 -11.46 35.45 6.53
CA LYS A 49 -10.24 34.93 7.16
C LYS A 49 -9.32 36.00 7.76
N ASN A 50 -9.27 37.19 7.15
CA ASN A 50 -8.45 38.32 7.61
C ASN A 50 -9.19 39.28 8.57
N LYS A 51 -10.37 38.90 9.09
CA LYS A 51 -11.22 39.72 9.95
C LYS A 51 -11.51 38.97 11.27
N PRO A 52 -10.57 38.98 12.23
CA PRO A 52 -10.61 38.11 13.42
C PRO A 52 -11.92 38.19 14.23
N SER A 53 -12.50 39.39 14.36
CA SER A 53 -13.76 39.58 15.06
C SER A 53 -14.93 38.83 14.39
N LEU A 54 -15.02 38.87 13.05
CA LEU A 54 -16.05 38.16 12.30
C LEU A 54 -15.78 36.66 12.24
N VAL A 55 -14.51 36.26 12.16
CA VAL A 55 -14.09 34.85 12.27
C VAL A 55 -14.58 34.27 13.58
N GLN A 56 -14.37 34.97 14.70
CA GLN A 56 -14.77 34.50 16.02
C GLN A 56 -16.30 34.41 16.16
N VAL A 57 -17.04 35.40 15.66
CA VAL A 57 -18.51 35.36 15.63
C VAL A 57 -19.01 34.14 14.85
N LEU A 58 -18.45 33.87 13.65
CA LEU A 58 -18.88 32.75 12.84
C LEU A 58 -18.45 31.40 13.42
N SER A 59 -17.24 31.32 14.00
CA SER A 59 -16.74 30.12 14.68
C SER A 59 -17.63 29.73 15.86
N ASN A 60 -18.03 30.70 16.68
CA ASN A 60 -18.95 30.47 17.79
C ASN A 60 -20.33 30.02 17.29
N TYR A 61 -20.81 30.59 16.19
CA TYR A 61 -22.07 30.21 15.57
C TYR A 61 -22.05 28.77 15.03
N ILE A 62 -20.99 28.38 14.31
CA ILE A 62 -20.80 27.02 13.78
C ILE A 62 -20.78 26.03 14.95
N LYS A 63 -19.95 26.27 15.97
CA LYS A 63 -19.88 25.43 17.17
C LYS A 63 -21.23 25.31 17.88
N GLY A 64 -21.98 26.41 17.99
CA GLY A 64 -23.31 26.42 18.59
C GLY A 64 -24.32 25.58 17.78
N THR A 65 -24.30 25.70 16.46
CA THR A 65 -25.19 24.96 15.55
C THR A 65 -24.88 23.46 15.54
N GLN A 66 -23.60 23.08 15.65
CA GLN A 66 -23.23 21.68 15.74
C GLN A 66 -23.61 21.05 17.08
N LYS A 67 -23.50 21.80 18.18
CA LYS A 67 -23.94 21.34 19.51
C LYS A 67 -25.45 21.09 19.58
N SER A 68 -26.27 21.91 18.92
CA SER A 68 -27.72 21.68 18.88
C SER A 68 -28.12 20.45 18.05
N ASN A 69 -27.21 19.96 17.20
CA ASN A 69 -27.45 18.84 16.28
C ASN A 69 -26.74 17.56 16.75
N GLN A 70 -26.38 17.47 18.04
CA GLN A 70 -25.44 16.49 18.62
C GLN A 70 -25.79 15.00 18.45
N ASP A 71 -26.97 14.66 17.98
CA ASP A 71 -27.42 13.26 17.94
C ASP A 71 -27.06 12.47 16.68
N THR A 72 -26.46 13.06 15.63
CA THR A 72 -26.42 12.31 14.35
C THR A 72 -25.11 12.21 13.59
N VAL A 73 -24.08 13.04 13.82
CA VAL A 73 -22.90 12.98 12.94
C VAL A 73 -21.62 13.48 13.64
N GLY A 74 -20.72 12.55 13.98
CA GLY A 74 -19.44 12.81 14.66
C GLY A 74 -18.36 13.47 13.81
N MET A 75 -18.62 14.64 13.20
CA MET A 75 -17.57 15.45 12.56
C MET A 75 -17.64 16.88 13.08
N GLU A 76 -16.61 17.26 13.84
CA GLU A 76 -16.41 18.65 14.23
C GLU A 76 -16.06 19.45 12.98
N PHE A 77 -16.86 20.47 12.67
CA PHE A 77 -16.69 21.31 11.49
C PHE A 77 -16.44 22.72 12.00
N THR A 78 -15.33 23.31 11.62
CA THR A 78 -14.82 24.56 12.15
C THR A 78 -14.87 25.65 11.10
N PHE A 79 -14.53 26.88 11.49
CA PHE A 79 -14.39 27.96 10.53
C PHE A 79 -13.29 27.68 9.49
N ASN A 80 -12.21 26.98 9.87
CA ASN A 80 -11.12 26.70 8.93
C ASN A 80 -11.54 25.69 7.86
N ASP A 81 -12.42 24.75 8.19
CA ASP A 81 -12.92 23.75 7.24
C ASP A 81 -13.78 24.37 6.13
N LEU A 82 -14.23 25.62 6.30
CA LEU A 82 -14.86 26.39 5.22
C LEU A 82 -13.90 26.63 4.04
N GLN A 83 -12.58 26.63 4.27
CA GLN A 83 -11.59 26.81 3.21
C GLN A 83 -11.67 25.69 2.16
N ASP A 84 -11.93 24.47 2.61
CA ASP A 84 -11.95 23.26 1.80
C ASP A 84 -13.34 22.62 1.83
N ALA A 85 -14.39 23.46 1.81
CA ALA A 85 -15.76 23.00 1.98
C ALA A 85 -16.22 22.10 0.82
N THR A 86 -15.77 22.34 -0.41
CA THR A 86 -16.07 21.47 -1.57
C THR A 86 -15.45 20.10 -1.39
N GLU A 87 -14.23 20.06 -0.87
CA GLU A 87 -13.54 18.82 -0.57
C GLU A 87 -14.23 18.04 0.54
N THR A 88 -14.57 18.74 1.61
CA THR A 88 -15.31 18.16 2.72
C THR A 88 -16.63 17.56 2.23
N LEU A 89 -17.38 18.26 1.38
CA LEU A 89 -18.62 17.75 0.79
C LEU A 89 -18.37 16.46 -0.01
N ARG A 90 -17.35 16.42 -0.88
CA ARG A 90 -17.02 15.23 -1.68
C ARG A 90 -16.70 14.04 -0.78
N MET A 91 -15.82 14.23 0.20
CA MET A 91 -15.44 13.18 1.15
C MET A 91 -16.63 12.71 1.98
N VAL A 92 -17.51 13.62 2.38
CA VAL A 92 -18.75 13.28 3.08
C VAL A 92 -19.63 12.36 2.22
N LEU A 93 -19.86 12.75 0.97
CA LEU A 93 -20.71 11.99 0.06
C LEU A 93 -20.07 10.63 -0.24
N LEU A 94 -18.82 10.60 -0.68
CA LEU A 94 -18.15 9.36 -1.06
C LEU A 94 -18.03 8.32 0.07
N ASN A 95 -17.97 8.77 1.33
CA ASN A 95 -17.97 7.90 2.50
C ASN A 95 -19.38 7.45 2.94
N ASN A 96 -20.45 7.96 2.32
CA ASN A 96 -21.81 7.57 2.68
C ASN A 96 -22.15 6.18 2.09
N PRO A 97 -22.46 5.18 2.94
CA PRO A 97 -22.77 3.81 2.48
C PRO A 97 -24.11 3.70 1.74
N HIS A 98 -24.97 4.71 1.84
CA HIS A 98 -26.30 4.73 1.23
C HIS A 98 -26.31 5.32 -0.18
N LEU A 99 -25.16 5.79 -0.71
CA LEU A 99 -25.08 6.22 -2.10
C LEU A 99 -25.27 5.04 -3.06
N SER A 100 -26.24 5.18 -3.96
CA SER A 100 -26.39 4.25 -5.09
C SER A 100 -25.30 4.45 -6.15
N SER A 101 -25.09 3.45 -7.02
CA SER A 101 -24.14 3.55 -8.12
C SER A 101 -24.42 4.71 -9.08
N ALA A 102 -25.70 5.04 -9.31
CA ALA A 102 -26.08 6.18 -10.15
C ALA A 102 -25.81 7.53 -9.47
N GLN A 103 -25.93 7.61 -8.15
CA GLN A 103 -25.57 8.82 -7.42
C GLN A 103 -24.05 8.98 -7.29
N PHE A 104 -23.31 7.87 -7.28
CA PHE A 104 -21.85 7.91 -7.28
C PHE A 104 -21.30 8.66 -8.50
N SER A 105 -21.88 8.49 -9.70
CA SER A 105 -21.46 9.28 -10.87
C SER A 105 -21.67 10.78 -10.68
N HIS A 106 -22.77 11.19 -10.02
CA HIS A 106 -22.99 12.61 -9.72
C HIS A 106 -21.97 13.17 -8.72
N VAL A 107 -21.45 12.34 -7.81
CA VAL A 107 -20.35 12.73 -6.92
C VAL A 107 -19.05 12.89 -7.70
N LEU A 108 -18.77 12.02 -8.67
CA LEU A 108 -17.61 12.16 -9.56
C LEU A 108 -17.70 13.43 -10.41
N ASP A 109 -18.90 13.80 -10.89
CA ASP A 109 -19.10 15.06 -11.63
C ASP A 109 -18.71 16.30 -10.80
N LEU A 110 -18.74 16.21 -9.46
CA LEU A 110 -18.32 17.30 -8.58
C LEU A 110 -16.82 17.59 -8.69
N TYR A 111 -16.00 16.65 -9.17
CA TYR A 111 -14.57 16.81 -9.40
C TYR A 111 -14.25 17.61 -10.66
N GLN A 112 -15.23 17.86 -11.53
CA GLN A 112 -15.08 18.67 -12.75
C GLN A 112 -13.92 18.17 -13.63
N VAL A 113 -13.80 16.85 -13.77
CA VAL A 113 -12.72 16.19 -14.52
C VAL A 113 -12.94 16.40 -16.01
N ASP A 114 -11.99 17.08 -16.67
CA ASP A 114 -11.92 17.17 -18.12
C ASP A 114 -10.96 16.12 -18.69
N PHE A 115 -11.50 15.00 -19.16
CA PHE A 115 -10.71 13.87 -19.68
C PHE A 115 -9.83 14.23 -20.89
N PHE A 116 -9.99 15.41 -21.49
CA PHE A 116 -9.20 15.86 -22.65
C PHE A 116 -8.05 16.80 -22.28
N ALA A 117 -7.91 17.20 -21.01
CA ALA A 117 -6.80 18.03 -20.55
C ALA A 117 -5.55 17.19 -20.21
N GLU A 118 -4.38 17.57 -20.72
CA GLU A 118 -3.10 16.87 -20.48
C GLU A 118 -2.66 16.83 -19.00
N LEU A 119 -3.16 17.75 -18.18
CA LEU A 119 -2.95 17.80 -16.73
C LEU A 119 -4.31 17.88 -16.03
N ASN A 120 -4.85 16.72 -15.64
CA ASN A 120 -6.14 16.63 -14.97
C ASN A 120 -5.97 16.43 -13.47
N THR A 121 -5.76 17.53 -12.75
CA THR A 121 -5.68 17.56 -11.28
C THR A 121 -6.94 16.99 -10.60
N GLY A 122 -8.09 17.04 -11.29
CA GLY A 122 -9.31 16.40 -10.82
C GLY A 122 -9.23 14.87 -10.83
N LEU A 123 -8.60 14.27 -11.84
CA LEU A 123 -8.44 12.82 -11.96
C LEU A 123 -7.50 12.27 -10.88
N GLU A 124 -6.35 12.91 -10.65
CA GLU A 124 -5.43 12.54 -9.55
C GLU A 124 -6.15 12.57 -8.21
N LYS A 125 -6.99 13.59 -8.00
CA LYS A 125 -7.77 13.75 -6.78
C LYS A 125 -8.86 12.69 -6.62
N ILE A 126 -9.57 12.34 -7.71
CA ILE A 126 -10.49 11.19 -7.70
C ILE A 126 -9.77 9.91 -7.30
N ILE A 127 -8.59 9.66 -7.89
CA ILE A 127 -7.80 8.46 -7.59
C ILE A 127 -7.41 8.43 -6.12
N GLN A 128 -6.90 9.54 -5.60
CA GLN A 128 -6.49 9.67 -4.20
C GLN A 128 -7.67 9.47 -3.23
N ASP A 129 -8.81 10.13 -3.47
CA ASP A 129 -9.97 10.03 -2.60
C ASP A 129 -10.58 8.63 -2.67
N THR A 130 -10.75 8.09 -3.88
CA THR A 130 -11.27 6.72 -4.08
C THR A 130 -10.36 5.67 -3.43
N TYR A 131 -9.04 5.86 -3.49
CA TYR A 131 -8.08 5.03 -2.79
C TYR A 131 -8.28 5.11 -1.27
N SER A 132 -8.35 6.32 -0.70
CA SER A 132 -8.60 6.54 0.73
C SER A 132 -9.88 5.87 1.22
N ILE A 133 -10.96 5.97 0.44
CA ILE A 133 -12.24 5.33 0.74
C ILE A 133 -12.15 3.81 0.62
N SER A 134 -11.46 3.30 -0.40
CA SER A 134 -11.25 1.86 -0.59
C SER A 134 -10.44 1.28 0.56
N CYS A 135 -9.41 1.98 1.03
CA CYS A 135 -8.65 1.63 2.23
C CYS A 135 -9.56 1.65 3.48
N SER A 136 -10.37 2.69 3.66
CA SER A 136 -11.28 2.82 4.80
C SER A 136 -12.36 1.73 4.82
N LYS A 137 -12.93 1.38 3.65
CA LYS A 137 -13.87 0.27 3.48
C LYS A 137 -13.19 -1.08 3.70
N GLY A 138 -11.95 -1.25 3.23
CA GLY A 138 -11.13 -2.42 3.50
C GLY A 138 -10.92 -2.62 5.01
N ILE A 139 -10.52 -1.56 5.72
CA ILE A 139 -10.36 -1.55 7.19
C ILE A 139 -11.69 -1.87 7.86
N PHE A 140 -12.81 -1.28 7.43
CA PHE A 140 -14.12 -1.58 8.00
C PHE A 140 -14.52 -3.04 7.80
N LEU A 141 -14.34 -3.60 6.60
CA LEU A 141 -14.62 -5.02 6.33
C LEU A 141 -13.73 -5.93 7.19
N MET A 142 -12.46 -5.58 7.39
CA MET A 142 -11.59 -6.31 8.32
C MET A 142 -12.07 -6.19 9.75
N LEU A 143 -12.42 -4.98 10.22
CA LEU A 143 -12.94 -4.76 11.58
C LEU A 143 -14.28 -5.48 11.80
N SER A 144 -15.14 -5.53 10.79
CA SER A 144 -16.37 -6.34 10.79
C SER A 144 -16.04 -7.83 10.84
N SER A 145 -15.11 -8.31 10.03
CA SER A 145 -14.65 -9.71 10.09
C SER A 145 -14.02 -10.06 11.44
N ILE A 146 -13.23 -9.15 12.02
CA ILE A 146 -12.64 -9.30 13.36
C ILE A 146 -13.75 -9.29 14.41
N LYS A 147 -14.74 -8.39 14.31
CA LYS A 147 -15.90 -8.36 15.20
C LYS A 147 -16.70 -9.65 15.12
N ASP A 148 -16.93 -10.18 13.93
CA ASP A 148 -17.66 -11.42 13.72
C ASP A 148 -16.88 -12.61 14.30
N GLN A 149 -15.56 -12.65 14.11
CA GLN A 149 -14.67 -13.64 14.75
C GLN A 149 -14.66 -13.52 16.28
N LEU A 150 -14.55 -12.30 16.83
CA LEU A 150 -14.60 -12.06 18.27
C LEU A 150 -15.98 -12.32 18.89
N SER A 151 -17.05 -12.16 18.10
CA SER A 151 -18.42 -12.50 18.52
C SER A 151 -18.65 -14.01 18.53
N VAL A 152 -17.90 -14.76 17.72
CA VAL A 152 -17.84 -16.23 17.75
C VAL A 152 -16.87 -16.73 18.85
N GLU A 153 -15.84 -15.96 19.19
CA GLU A 153 -14.79 -16.33 20.16
C GLU A 153 -14.93 -15.70 21.55
N HIS A 154 -16.15 -15.43 22.03
CA HIS A 154 -16.37 -15.26 23.47
C HIS A 154 -16.27 -16.61 24.22
N SER A 155 -15.06 -17.17 24.20
CA SER A 155 -14.46 -17.92 25.31
C SER A 155 -12.94 -17.66 25.36
N VAL A 156 -12.57 -16.70 26.23
CA VAL A 156 -11.34 -16.68 27.04
C VAL A 156 -9.99 -16.28 26.39
N GLU A 157 -9.43 -15.22 27.00
CA GLU A 157 -8.01 -14.85 27.18
C GLU A 157 -7.15 -14.17 26.10
N GLY A 158 -6.64 -12.98 26.48
CA GLY A 158 -5.21 -12.68 26.35
C GLY A 158 -4.81 -11.55 25.41
N TYR A 159 -4.80 -10.31 25.91
CA TYR A 159 -4.27 -9.12 25.23
C TYR A 159 -2.76 -9.25 24.89
N LYS A 160 -2.46 -9.67 23.66
CA LYS A 160 -1.19 -9.50 22.92
C LYS A 160 -1.40 -9.33 21.40
N SER A 161 -2.55 -8.80 20.96
CA SER A 161 -3.03 -9.02 19.57
C SER A 161 -2.85 -7.90 18.54
N ILE A 162 -2.21 -6.76 18.86
CA ILE A 162 -2.08 -5.66 17.87
C ILE A 162 -1.26 -6.08 16.63
N GLY A 163 -0.25 -6.96 16.78
CA GLY A 163 0.45 -7.54 15.63
C GLY A 163 -0.41 -8.49 14.81
N ARG A 164 -1.28 -9.28 15.47
CA ARG A 164 -2.17 -10.23 14.78
C ARG A 164 -3.20 -9.53 13.90
N THR A 165 -3.61 -8.30 14.24
CA THR A 165 -4.60 -7.56 13.44
C THR A 165 -4.06 -7.10 12.09
N GLU A 166 -2.77 -6.71 12.00
CA GLU A 166 -2.17 -6.31 10.72
C GLU A 166 -1.94 -7.52 9.81
N ASP A 167 -1.42 -8.63 10.36
CA ASP A 167 -1.24 -9.88 9.60
C ASP A 167 -2.57 -10.38 9.02
N THR A 168 -3.63 -10.39 9.85
CA THR A 168 -4.98 -10.81 9.40
C THR A 168 -5.54 -9.88 8.32
N CYS A 169 -5.30 -8.57 8.43
CA CYS A 169 -5.65 -7.57 7.43
C CYS A 169 -4.98 -7.88 6.09
N LEU A 170 -3.67 -8.12 6.11
CA LEU A 170 -2.89 -8.38 4.91
C LEU A 170 -3.23 -9.73 4.28
N ASP A 171 -3.52 -10.75 5.09
CA ASP A 171 -4.01 -12.04 4.60
C ASP A 171 -5.41 -11.91 3.96
N THR A 172 -6.26 -11.04 4.49
CA THR A 172 -7.56 -10.72 3.88
C THR A 172 -7.37 -9.98 2.56
N CYS A 173 -6.47 -9.00 2.49
CA CYS A 173 -6.11 -8.31 1.25
C CYS A 173 -5.58 -9.28 0.19
N ALA A 174 -4.72 -10.23 0.59
CA ALA A 174 -4.19 -11.27 -0.27
C ALA A 174 -5.29 -12.19 -0.83
N LYS A 175 -6.25 -12.61 0.01
CA LYS A 175 -7.43 -13.37 -0.40
C LYS A 175 -8.31 -12.61 -1.40
N LEU A 176 -8.56 -11.34 -1.14
CA LEU A 176 -9.35 -10.47 -2.03
C LEU A 176 -8.64 -10.22 -3.36
N LEU A 177 -7.31 -10.03 -3.35
CA LEU A 177 -6.50 -9.88 -4.55
C LEU A 177 -6.62 -11.11 -5.45
N TRP A 178 -6.46 -12.31 -4.88
CA TRP A 178 -6.64 -13.55 -5.63
C TRP A 178 -8.06 -13.69 -6.18
N GLY A 179 -9.08 -13.41 -5.37
CA GLY A 179 -10.47 -13.43 -5.83
C GLY A 179 -10.70 -12.46 -7.00
N LYS A 180 -10.06 -11.29 -6.99
CA LYS A 180 -10.16 -10.33 -8.10
C LYS A 180 -9.42 -10.81 -9.35
N ILE A 181 -8.24 -11.40 -9.19
CA ILE A 181 -7.48 -12.01 -10.29
C ILE A 181 -8.30 -13.13 -10.94
N GLY A 182 -8.83 -14.06 -10.14
CA GLY A 182 -9.67 -15.15 -10.63
C GLY A 182 -10.88 -14.64 -11.41
N ASN A 183 -11.59 -13.64 -10.87
CA ASN A 183 -12.71 -13.00 -11.57
C ASN A 183 -12.29 -12.33 -12.89
N LEU A 184 -11.10 -11.71 -12.96
CA LEU A 184 -10.63 -11.07 -14.19
C LEU A 184 -10.31 -12.11 -15.28
N MET A 185 -9.81 -13.27 -14.88
CA MET A 185 -9.51 -14.37 -15.79
C MET A 185 -10.76 -15.11 -16.26
N GLU A 186 -11.69 -15.40 -15.36
CA GLU A 186 -12.94 -16.11 -15.68
C GLU A 186 -13.86 -15.31 -16.60
N ASN A 187 -13.88 -13.98 -16.45
CA ASN A 187 -14.69 -13.11 -17.30
C ASN A 187 -14.06 -12.84 -18.67
N GLY A 188 -12.96 -13.52 -19.03
CA GLY A 188 -12.30 -13.41 -20.34
C GLY A 188 -11.80 -12.00 -20.68
N GLY A 189 -11.70 -11.12 -19.68
CA GLY A 189 -11.53 -9.68 -19.90
C GLY A 189 -10.07 -9.24 -20.04
N LEU A 190 -9.11 -10.09 -19.67
CA LEU A 190 -7.68 -9.77 -19.72
C LEU A 190 -6.87 -11.00 -20.15
N SER A 191 -5.89 -10.77 -21.02
CA SER A 191 -4.78 -11.70 -21.21
C SER A 191 -3.98 -11.83 -19.92
N ASP A 192 -3.18 -12.89 -19.81
CA ASP A 192 -2.25 -13.08 -18.69
C ASP A 192 -1.40 -11.81 -18.46
N ASP A 193 -0.85 -11.22 -19.53
CA ASP A 193 -0.11 -9.94 -19.52
C ASP A 193 -0.89 -8.77 -18.90
N GLY A 194 -2.20 -8.69 -19.19
CA GLY A 194 -3.07 -7.67 -18.63
C GLY A 194 -3.29 -7.82 -17.12
N VAL A 195 -3.36 -9.06 -16.63
CA VAL A 195 -3.44 -9.34 -15.19
C VAL A 195 -2.14 -8.96 -14.49
N ILE A 196 -1.00 -9.31 -15.08
CA ILE A 196 0.33 -9.02 -14.54
C ILE A 196 0.56 -7.52 -14.41
N LYS A 197 0.25 -6.74 -15.45
CA LYS A 197 0.38 -5.27 -15.41
C LYS A 197 -0.44 -4.66 -14.26
N LYS A 198 -1.61 -5.22 -13.97
CA LYS A 198 -2.41 -4.77 -12.82
C LYS A 198 -1.76 -5.14 -11.48
N VAL A 199 -1.22 -6.35 -11.35
CA VAL A 199 -0.48 -6.75 -10.14
C VAL A 199 0.79 -5.90 -9.97
N GLN A 200 1.51 -5.61 -11.05
CA GLN A 200 2.67 -4.72 -11.05
C GLN A 200 2.29 -3.31 -10.56
N SER A 201 1.19 -2.76 -11.09
CA SER A 201 0.69 -1.46 -10.65
C SER A 201 0.35 -1.45 -9.15
N LEU A 202 -0.19 -2.54 -8.61
CA LEU A 202 -0.49 -2.64 -7.17
C LEU A 202 0.77 -2.50 -6.31
N VAL A 203 1.86 -3.17 -6.66
CA VAL A 203 3.11 -3.09 -5.89
C VAL A 203 3.79 -1.74 -6.03
N LEU A 204 3.76 -1.16 -7.23
CA LEU A 204 4.31 0.17 -7.46
C LEU A 204 3.57 1.23 -6.62
N TYR A 205 2.24 1.25 -6.70
CA TYR A 205 1.42 2.29 -6.08
C TYR A 205 1.08 2.06 -4.60
N SER A 206 1.24 0.84 -4.06
CA SER A 206 0.99 0.54 -2.64
C SER A 206 2.28 0.31 -1.85
N GLU A 207 2.41 0.91 -0.67
CA GLU A 207 3.54 0.67 0.24
C GLU A 207 3.64 -0.81 0.64
N LYS A 208 2.49 -1.46 0.86
CA LYS A 208 2.38 -2.88 1.25
C LYS A 208 2.11 -3.83 0.08
N GLY A 209 2.12 -3.32 -1.16
CA GLY A 209 1.69 -4.10 -2.32
C GLY A 209 2.52 -5.37 -2.52
N MET A 210 3.85 -5.30 -2.36
CA MET A 210 4.71 -6.48 -2.47
C MET A 210 4.42 -7.51 -1.37
N GLU A 211 4.22 -7.05 -0.13
CA GLU A 211 3.88 -7.91 1.00
C GLU A 211 2.56 -8.66 0.74
N VAL A 212 1.54 -7.97 0.23
CA VAL A 212 0.24 -8.59 -0.12
C VAL A 212 0.40 -9.64 -1.21
N VAL A 213 1.21 -9.38 -2.25
CA VAL A 213 1.47 -10.34 -3.34
C VAL A 213 2.19 -11.59 -2.81
N LEU A 214 3.22 -11.42 -1.98
CA LEU A 214 3.94 -12.55 -1.39
C LEU A 214 3.05 -13.37 -0.45
N ARG A 215 2.25 -12.73 0.41
CA ARG A 215 1.27 -13.41 1.26
C ARG A 215 0.25 -14.19 0.44
N MET A 216 -0.25 -13.61 -0.64
CA MET A 216 -1.17 -14.30 -1.55
C MET A 216 -0.56 -15.61 -2.08
N LEU A 217 0.70 -15.58 -2.51
CA LEU A 217 1.40 -16.78 -2.99
C LEU A 217 1.59 -17.81 -1.87
N VAL A 218 2.03 -17.39 -0.69
CA VAL A 218 2.19 -18.29 0.47
C VAL A 218 0.86 -18.96 0.82
N LEU A 219 -0.22 -18.19 0.94
CA LEU A 219 -1.55 -18.72 1.27
C LEU A 219 -2.08 -19.70 0.20
N LEU A 220 -1.81 -19.44 -1.09
CA LEU A 220 -2.14 -20.36 -2.18
C LEU A 220 -1.33 -21.67 -2.07
N MET A 221 -0.02 -21.58 -1.79
CA MET A 221 0.84 -22.76 -1.64
C MET A 221 0.50 -23.60 -0.41
N LYS A 222 0.01 -22.98 0.67
CA LYS A 222 -0.54 -23.69 1.83
C LYS A 222 -1.91 -24.31 1.60
N GLY A 223 -2.60 -23.95 0.51
CA GLY A 223 -3.99 -24.36 0.28
C GLY A 223 -5.01 -23.64 1.16
N GLU A 224 -4.64 -22.51 1.78
CA GLU A 224 -5.56 -21.68 2.57
C GLU A 224 -6.47 -20.80 1.70
N ILE A 225 -6.11 -20.63 0.43
CA ILE A 225 -6.94 -20.02 -0.60
C ILE A 225 -7.30 -21.10 -1.62
N PRO A 226 -8.60 -21.32 -1.92
CA PRO A 226 -8.97 -22.24 -2.96
C PRO A 226 -8.45 -21.72 -4.31
N VAL A 227 -7.63 -22.53 -4.95
CA VAL A 227 -7.32 -22.38 -6.37
C VAL A 227 -8.63 -22.70 -7.10
N ASN A 228 -9.27 -21.70 -7.72
CA ASN A 228 -10.62 -21.83 -8.28
C ASN A 228 -10.82 -23.17 -9.01
N ALA A 229 -11.96 -23.82 -8.73
CA ALA A 229 -12.26 -25.19 -9.19
C ALA A 229 -12.45 -25.34 -10.71
N SER A 230 -12.35 -24.25 -11.49
CA SER A 230 -12.56 -24.21 -12.94
C SER A 230 -11.41 -24.82 -13.77
N GLY A 231 -10.59 -25.71 -13.18
CA GLY A 231 -9.57 -26.50 -13.87
C GLY A 231 -8.27 -25.77 -14.24
N ASN A 232 -8.30 -24.45 -14.41
CA ASN A 232 -7.13 -23.67 -14.84
C ASN A 232 -6.31 -23.03 -13.70
N GLY A 233 -6.77 -23.07 -12.45
CA GLY A 233 -6.13 -22.29 -11.39
C GLY A 233 -4.67 -22.67 -11.08
N GLY A 234 -4.25 -23.92 -11.37
CA GLY A 234 -2.85 -24.34 -11.26
C GLY A 234 -1.93 -23.58 -12.21
N ALA A 235 -2.33 -23.46 -13.48
CA ALA A 235 -1.57 -22.72 -14.49
C ALA A 235 -1.44 -21.23 -14.14
N VAL A 236 -2.50 -20.65 -13.55
CA VAL A 236 -2.47 -19.25 -13.09
C VAL A 236 -1.48 -19.07 -11.94
N LEU A 237 -1.48 -19.98 -10.98
CA LEU A 237 -0.53 -19.94 -9.87
C LEU A 237 0.91 -20.04 -10.38
N ASP A 238 1.19 -20.98 -11.28
CA ASP A 238 2.52 -21.14 -11.88
C ASP A 238 2.93 -19.88 -12.66
N HIS A 239 2.00 -19.26 -13.39
CA HIS A 239 2.26 -18.02 -14.09
C HIS A 239 2.57 -16.88 -13.10
N MET A 240 1.80 -16.73 -12.04
CA MET A 240 2.03 -15.72 -10.99
C MET A 240 3.38 -15.92 -10.29
N LYS A 241 3.74 -17.16 -9.98
CA LYS A 241 5.07 -17.49 -9.44
C LYS A 241 6.17 -17.08 -10.40
N TYR A 242 6.04 -17.45 -11.68
CA TYR A 242 7.00 -17.06 -12.71
C TYR A 242 7.18 -15.54 -12.77
N HIS A 243 6.09 -14.76 -12.69
CA HIS A 243 6.18 -13.29 -12.70
C HIS A 243 6.81 -12.70 -11.45
N VAL A 244 6.48 -13.22 -10.26
CA VAL A 244 7.16 -12.79 -9.04
C VAL A 244 8.65 -13.13 -9.10
N HIS A 245 9.03 -14.29 -9.63
CA HIS A 245 10.43 -14.63 -9.85
C HIS A 245 11.10 -13.69 -10.84
N HIS A 246 10.49 -13.46 -12.00
CA HIS A 246 10.99 -12.53 -13.00
C HIS A 246 11.19 -11.15 -12.41
N TRP A 247 10.24 -10.68 -11.62
CA TRP A 247 10.30 -9.39 -10.97
C TRP A 247 11.47 -9.29 -9.99
N ILE A 248 11.70 -10.30 -9.15
CA ILE A 248 12.85 -10.32 -8.23
C ILE A 248 14.15 -10.24 -9.00
N VAL A 249 14.23 -10.99 -10.11
CA VAL A 249 15.40 -10.97 -10.99
C VAL A 249 15.58 -9.59 -11.61
N GLU A 250 14.51 -8.95 -12.11
CA GLU A 250 14.57 -7.58 -12.66
C GLU A 250 14.97 -6.55 -11.60
N CYS A 251 14.40 -6.63 -10.40
CA CYS A 251 14.76 -5.79 -9.24
C CYS A 251 16.24 -5.93 -8.85
N SER A 252 16.85 -7.10 -9.09
CA SER A 252 18.27 -7.31 -8.82
C SER A 252 19.20 -6.80 -9.91
N LYS A 253 18.68 -6.57 -11.13
CA LYS A 253 19.47 -6.12 -12.29
C LYS A 253 19.39 -4.61 -12.51
N HIS A 254 18.22 -4.05 -12.30
CA HIS A 254 17.96 -2.63 -12.49
C HIS A 254 18.02 -1.98 -11.12
N ASN A 255 18.99 -1.08 -10.94
CA ASN A 255 19.18 -0.28 -9.73
C ASN A 255 18.04 0.76 -9.53
N GLU A 256 16.82 0.42 -9.94
CA GLU A 256 15.62 1.21 -9.76
C GLU A 256 15.24 1.19 -8.29
N ALA A 257 15.56 2.30 -7.61
CA ALA A 257 15.44 2.46 -6.17
C ALA A 257 14.05 2.10 -5.62
N ASP A 258 12.99 2.32 -6.40
CA ASP A 258 11.61 2.11 -5.96
C ASP A 258 11.25 0.62 -5.84
N HIS A 259 11.59 -0.18 -6.83
CA HIS A 259 11.33 -1.62 -6.84
C HIS A 259 12.12 -2.34 -5.73
N TYR A 260 13.39 -1.95 -5.57
CA TYR A 260 14.25 -2.43 -4.51
C TYR A 260 13.64 -2.18 -3.12
N LYS A 261 13.14 -0.96 -2.89
CA LYS A 261 12.57 -0.55 -1.60
C LYS A 261 11.35 -1.39 -1.21
N LYS A 262 10.51 -1.78 -2.17
CA LYS A 262 9.31 -2.60 -1.90
C LYS A 262 9.67 -4.00 -1.43
N MET A 263 10.59 -4.68 -2.11
CA MET A 263 11.05 -6.00 -1.67
C MET A 263 11.76 -5.91 -0.32
N TRP A 264 12.59 -4.88 -0.14
CA TRP A 264 13.30 -4.64 1.11
C TRP A 264 12.37 -4.48 2.31
N SER A 265 11.25 -3.77 2.12
CA SER A 265 10.25 -3.51 3.17
C SER A 265 9.44 -4.74 3.59
N CYS A 266 9.50 -5.85 2.85
CA CYS A 266 8.76 -7.05 3.20
C CYS A 266 9.31 -7.68 4.49
N PRO A 267 8.43 -8.17 5.39
CA PRO A 267 8.86 -8.86 6.61
C PRO A 267 9.76 -10.04 6.31
N SER A 268 10.86 -10.17 7.04
CA SER A 268 11.83 -11.25 6.84
C SER A 268 11.25 -12.64 7.11
N SER A 269 10.26 -12.75 8.00
CA SER A 269 9.52 -14.00 8.23
C SER A 269 8.77 -14.46 6.98
N LEU A 270 8.07 -13.55 6.30
CA LEU A 270 7.34 -13.83 5.06
C LEU A 270 8.30 -14.23 3.92
N LEU A 271 9.44 -13.57 3.80
CA LEU A 271 10.45 -13.90 2.80
C LEU A 271 11.09 -15.26 3.04
N CYS A 272 11.32 -15.62 4.31
CA CYS A 272 11.79 -16.95 4.69
C CYS A 272 10.73 -18.03 4.42
N GLU A 273 9.47 -17.75 4.74
CA GLU A 273 8.35 -18.64 4.46
C GLU A 273 8.14 -18.88 2.96
N MET A 274 8.21 -17.82 2.14
CA MET A 274 8.18 -17.95 0.68
C MET A 274 9.37 -18.78 0.16
N SER A 275 10.58 -18.54 0.70
CA SER A 275 11.78 -19.31 0.35
C SER A 275 11.67 -20.78 0.73
N ALA A 276 10.95 -21.10 1.81
CA ALA A 276 10.69 -22.47 2.23
C ALA A 276 9.78 -23.21 1.25
N MET A 277 8.81 -22.53 0.66
CA MET A 277 7.82 -23.13 -0.24
C MET A 277 8.27 -23.15 -1.70
N ASP A 278 9.15 -22.24 -2.10
CA ASP A 278 9.62 -22.12 -3.48
C ASP A 278 11.15 -21.95 -3.53
N THR A 279 11.83 -23.02 -3.93
CA THR A 279 13.30 -23.04 -4.04
C THR A 279 13.82 -22.03 -5.06
N LEU A 280 13.09 -21.81 -6.16
CA LEU A 280 13.50 -20.85 -7.18
C LEU A 280 13.37 -19.42 -6.66
N PHE A 281 12.33 -19.13 -5.86
CA PHE A 281 12.24 -17.88 -5.12
C PHE A 281 13.46 -17.68 -4.20
N CYS A 282 13.82 -18.71 -3.43
CA CYS A 282 14.95 -18.65 -2.51
C CYS A 282 16.26 -18.29 -3.23
N GLU A 283 16.55 -18.95 -4.37
CA GLU A 283 17.73 -18.65 -5.18
C GLU A 283 17.74 -17.21 -5.68
N ASN A 284 16.62 -16.74 -6.23
CA ASN A 284 16.49 -15.38 -6.74
C ASN A 284 16.61 -14.33 -5.62
N TYR A 285 16.04 -14.62 -4.45
CA TYR A 285 16.12 -13.73 -3.30
C TYR A 285 17.53 -13.67 -2.71
N LEU A 286 18.26 -14.79 -2.69
CA LEU A 286 19.68 -14.80 -2.33
C LEU A 286 20.53 -13.99 -3.33
N SER A 287 20.27 -14.12 -4.63
CA SER A 287 20.90 -13.27 -5.66
C SER A 287 20.57 -11.79 -5.47
N PHE A 288 19.33 -11.46 -5.10
CA PHE A 288 18.93 -10.11 -4.73
C PHE A 288 19.75 -9.60 -3.52
N LEU A 289 19.79 -10.35 -2.41
CA LEU A 289 20.59 -10.00 -1.23
C LEU A 289 22.09 -9.85 -1.56
N HIS A 290 22.61 -10.66 -2.49
CA HIS A 290 23.98 -10.52 -2.97
C HIS A 290 24.20 -9.16 -3.67
N SER A 291 23.28 -8.77 -4.55
CA SER A 291 23.31 -7.44 -5.19
C SER A 291 23.17 -6.29 -4.18
N CYS A 292 22.37 -6.46 -3.13
CA CYS A 292 22.26 -5.50 -2.03
C CYS A 292 23.62 -5.30 -1.33
N GLY A 293 24.36 -6.40 -1.10
CA GLY A 293 25.70 -6.37 -0.53
C GLY A 293 26.72 -5.68 -1.44
N ASP A 294 26.56 -5.77 -2.76
CA ASP A 294 27.38 -5.01 -3.71
C ASP A 294 27.15 -3.50 -3.61
N GLY A 295 25.88 -3.10 -3.45
CA GLY A 295 25.50 -1.71 -3.20
C GLY A 295 26.15 -1.12 -1.94
N LEU A 296 26.26 -1.91 -0.85
CA LEU A 296 26.94 -1.49 0.39
C LEU A 296 28.40 -1.11 0.19
N LEU A 297 29.07 -1.76 -0.76
CA LEU A 297 30.49 -1.52 -1.05
C LEU A 297 30.70 -0.37 -2.05
N GLY A 298 29.62 0.23 -2.56
CA GLY A 298 29.68 1.22 -3.63
C GLY A 298 30.18 0.61 -4.96
N ILE A 299 30.08 -0.70 -5.13
CA ILE A 299 30.54 -1.39 -6.33
C ILE A 299 29.42 -1.34 -7.38
N GLY A 300 29.61 -0.56 -8.46
CA GLY A 300 28.67 -0.50 -9.59
C GLY A 300 27.57 0.56 -9.50
N CYS A 301 27.65 1.51 -8.56
CA CYS A 301 26.72 2.63 -8.48
C CYS A 301 27.41 3.93 -8.94
N ASP A 302 27.08 4.41 -10.14
CA ASP A 302 27.64 5.65 -10.71
C ASP A 302 27.07 6.92 -10.06
N THR A 303 26.08 6.79 -9.17
CA THR A 303 25.43 7.92 -8.48
C THR A 303 25.86 7.98 -7.02
N VAL A 304 26.73 8.96 -6.70
CA VAL A 304 27.48 9.10 -5.44
C VAL A 304 26.69 9.84 -4.33
N GLU A 305 25.41 10.12 -4.50
CA GLU A 305 24.67 10.94 -3.53
C GLU A 305 23.92 10.08 -2.49
N ASP A 306 24.22 10.33 -1.20
CA ASP A 306 23.67 9.76 0.04
C ASP A 306 24.21 8.42 0.58
N GLN A 307 25.49 8.40 0.94
CA GLN A 307 26.14 7.34 1.74
C GLN A 307 25.70 7.27 3.22
N THR A 308 24.85 8.16 3.72
CA THR A 308 24.49 8.25 5.15
C THR A 308 23.28 7.40 5.58
N SER A 309 22.48 6.87 4.64
CA SER A 309 21.32 6.01 4.97
C SER A 309 21.67 4.52 5.14
N TYR A 310 22.89 4.11 4.76
CA TYR A 310 23.30 2.70 4.61
C TYR A 310 23.64 1.98 5.92
N GLY A 311 23.85 2.69 7.05
CA GLY A 311 24.02 2.03 8.36
C GLY A 311 22.83 1.14 8.75
N SER A 312 21.64 1.49 8.27
CA SER A 312 20.40 0.71 8.38
C SER A 312 20.42 -0.57 7.54
N SER A 313 21.27 -0.68 6.53
CA SER A 313 21.18 -1.73 5.50
C SER A 313 22.06 -2.97 5.74
N TYR A 314 23.26 -2.86 6.31
CA TYR A 314 24.07 -4.05 6.65
C TYR A 314 23.40 -4.92 7.72
N ARG A 315 22.95 -4.30 8.81
CA ARG A 315 22.25 -5.01 9.89
C ARG A 315 20.99 -5.70 9.38
N HIS A 316 20.26 -5.05 8.49
CA HIS A 316 19.03 -5.59 7.93
C HIS A 316 19.29 -6.76 6.96
N ILE A 317 20.39 -6.72 6.19
CA ILE A 317 20.86 -7.88 5.41
C ILE A 317 21.16 -9.05 6.34
N ILE A 318 21.93 -8.81 7.40
CA ILE A 318 22.26 -9.84 8.40
C ILE A 318 20.99 -10.43 8.99
N GLU A 319 20.02 -9.60 9.42
CA GLU A 319 18.74 -10.07 9.96
C GLU A 319 17.96 -10.95 8.97
N LYS A 320 17.93 -10.57 7.68
CA LYS A 320 17.30 -11.36 6.60
C LYS A 320 18.03 -12.68 6.37
N ILE A 321 19.36 -12.68 6.34
CA ILE A 321 20.19 -13.89 6.16
C ILE A 321 20.05 -14.82 7.37
N GLN A 322 20.10 -14.29 8.60
CA GLN A 322 19.93 -15.07 9.82
C GLN A 322 18.60 -15.82 9.83
N LEU A 323 17.51 -15.16 9.42
CA LEU A 323 16.20 -15.81 9.32
C LEU A 323 16.13 -16.89 8.24
N LEU A 324 16.85 -16.75 7.12
CA LEU A 324 16.96 -17.82 6.12
C LEU A 324 17.77 -19.01 6.65
N ILE A 325 18.87 -18.76 7.36
CA ILE A 325 19.70 -19.81 7.98
C ILE A 325 18.93 -20.54 9.08
N GLN A 326 18.09 -19.84 9.84
CA GLN A 326 17.21 -20.42 10.85
C GLN A 326 15.94 -21.08 10.27
N GLY A 327 15.72 -20.95 8.96
CA GLY A 327 14.60 -21.55 8.24
C GLY A 327 14.72 -23.08 8.08
N PRO A 328 13.85 -23.69 7.26
CA PRO A 328 13.92 -25.13 6.97
C PRO A 328 15.27 -25.55 6.39
N GLU A 329 15.64 -26.83 6.60
CA GLU A 329 16.97 -27.38 6.28
C GLU A 329 17.41 -27.07 4.84
N HIS A 330 16.53 -27.21 3.84
CA HIS A 330 16.88 -26.95 2.45
C HIS A 330 17.18 -25.47 2.16
N VAL A 331 16.48 -24.54 2.84
CA VAL A 331 16.74 -23.09 2.73
C VAL A 331 18.04 -22.74 3.44
N SER A 332 18.24 -23.30 4.63
CA SER A 332 19.42 -23.08 5.47
C SER A 332 20.69 -23.53 4.75
N GLU A 333 20.71 -24.76 4.23
CA GLU A 333 21.87 -25.31 3.54
C GLU A 333 22.17 -24.57 2.23
N LEU A 334 21.15 -24.21 1.45
CA LEU A 334 21.33 -23.39 0.26
C LEU A 334 21.93 -22.02 0.60
N CYS A 335 21.43 -21.37 1.66
CA CYS A 335 21.93 -20.08 2.12
C CYS A 335 23.40 -20.17 2.55
N LYS A 336 23.76 -21.15 3.39
CA LYS A 336 25.15 -21.39 3.82
C LYS A 336 26.06 -21.68 2.64
N GLN A 337 25.62 -22.51 1.69
CA GLN A 337 26.39 -22.84 0.48
C GLN A 337 26.69 -21.58 -0.34
N LYS A 338 25.69 -20.71 -0.56
CA LYS A 338 25.86 -19.46 -1.31
C LYS A 338 26.77 -18.47 -0.58
N LEU A 339 26.59 -18.30 0.74
CA LEU A 339 27.45 -17.42 1.54
C LEU A 339 28.90 -17.89 1.55
N ASN A 340 29.12 -19.20 1.70
CA ASN A 340 30.46 -19.78 1.61
C ASN A 340 31.06 -19.50 0.22
N LEU A 341 30.32 -19.73 -0.86
CA LEU A 341 30.76 -19.43 -2.23
C LEU A 341 31.14 -17.95 -2.41
N TRP A 342 30.34 -17.02 -1.87
CA TRP A 342 30.62 -15.58 -1.97
C TRP A 342 31.77 -15.12 -1.07
N SER A 343 32.09 -15.87 -0.02
CA SER A 343 33.20 -15.59 0.89
C SER A 343 34.57 -16.03 0.35
N MET A 344 34.60 -16.91 -0.65
CA MET A 344 35.85 -17.39 -1.24
C MET A 344 36.53 -16.28 -2.04
N GLU A 345 37.82 -16.04 -1.77
CA GLU A 345 38.61 -15.12 -2.58
C GLU A 345 38.77 -15.68 -4.01
N PRO A 346 38.74 -14.81 -5.05
CA PRO A 346 39.03 -15.25 -6.41
C PRO A 346 40.42 -15.87 -6.46
N ALA A 347 40.52 -17.11 -6.95
CA ALA A 347 41.80 -17.79 -7.12
C ALA A 347 42.72 -16.94 -8.00
N GLY A 348 43.80 -16.40 -7.40
CA GLY A 348 44.64 -15.34 -7.97
C GLY A 348 45.46 -15.70 -9.21
N GLU A 349 45.20 -16.83 -9.87
CA GLU A 349 46.11 -17.41 -10.87
C GLU A 349 45.75 -17.11 -12.34
N LEU A 350 44.63 -16.44 -12.65
CA LEU A 350 44.17 -16.34 -14.06
C LEU A 350 43.86 -14.93 -14.61
N LEU A 351 44.11 -13.84 -13.88
CA LEU A 351 43.69 -12.50 -14.31
C LEU A 351 44.88 -11.52 -14.43
N ASN A 352 45.82 -11.81 -15.35
CA ASN A 352 46.88 -10.87 -15.74
C ASN A 352 46.41 -9.69 -16.62
N THR A 353 45.10 -9.53 -16.85
CA THR A 353 44.52 -8.50 -17.74
C THR A 353 43.40 -7.67 -17.11
N SER A 354 43.02 -7.94 -15.87
CA SER A 354 42.01 -7.16 -15.15
C SER A 354 42.62 -5.90 -14.55
N SER A 355 41.95 -4.75 -14.66
CA SER A 355 42.36 -3.53 -13.96
C SER A 355 42.48 -3.76 -12.44
N ASP A 356 43.48 -3.17 -11.80
CA ASP A 356 43.74 -3.29 -10.35
C ASP A 356 42.50 -2.98 -9.49
N ILE A 357 41.62 -2.12 -10.00
CA ILE A 357 40.36 -1.71 -9.35
C ILE A 357 39.39 -2.89 -9.21
N SER A 358 39.29 -3.75 -10.23
CA SER A 358 38.38 -4.91 -10.22
C SER A 358 38.81 -5.96 -9.19
N LEU A 359 40.12 -6.25 -9.10
CA LEU A 359 40.64 -7.21 -8.12
C LEU A 359 40.45 -6.70 -6.67
N LYS A 360 40.67 -5.40 -6.44
CA LYS A 360 40.42 -4.78 -5.13
C LYS A 360 38.94 -4.89 -4.72
N ASN A 361 38.02 -4.63 -5.64
CA ASN A 361 36.58 -4.73 -5.41
C ASN A 361 36.15 -6.18 -5.11
N GLN A 362 36.69 -7.16 -5.83
CA GLN A 362 36.43 -8.58 -5.57
C GLN A 362 36.91 -9.02 -4.18
N LYS A 363 38.10 -8.56 -3.74
CA LYS A 363 38.59 -8.83 -2.39
C LYS A 363 37.74 -8.17 -1.31
N LEU A 364 37.29 -6.93 -1.52
CA LEU A 364 36.37 -6.26 -0.60
C LEU A 364 35.05 -7.00 -0.47
N ARG A 365 34.50 -7.46 -1.61
CA ARG A 365 33.29 -8.29 -1.66
C ARG A 365 33.46 -9.60 -0.89
N ALA A 366 34.52 -10.36 -1.16
CA ALA A 366 34.80 -11.61 -0.47
C ALA A 366 34.92 -11.40 1.06
N ASN A 367 35.62 -10.34 1.49
CA ASN A 367 35.76 -10.01 2.90
C ASN A 367 34.43 -9.63 3.57
N LEU A 368 33.54 -8.90 2.87
CA LEU A 368 32.21 -8.58 3.38
C LEU A 368 31.40 -9.86 3.60
N TRP A 369 31.33 -10.74 2.60
CA TRP A 369 30.57 -11.98 2.70
C TRP A 369 31.17 -12.97 3.69
N LYS A 370 32.50 -13.02 3.81
CA LYS A 370 33.19 -13.78 4.85
C LYS A 370 32.79 -13.31 6.24
N LYS A 371 32.75 -12.00 6.46
CA LYS A 371 32.28 -11.43 7.73
C LYS A 371 30.82 -11.79 8.00
N MET A 372 29.94 -11.63 7.01
CA MET A 372 28.51 -12.00 7.16
C MET A 372 28.34 -13.50 7.44
N TYR A 373 29.12 -14.37 6.78
CA TYR A 373 29.11 -15.81 7.04
C TYR A 373 29.47 -16.11 8.50
N HIS A 374 30.56 -15.54 9.01
CA HIS A 374 30.94 -15.72 10.42
C HIS A 374 29.88 -15.17 11.40
N GLU A 375 29.24 -14.04 11.10
CA GLU A 375 28.21 -13.44 11.98
C GLU A 375 26.87 -14.20 11.98
N THR A 376 26.65 -15.12 11.03
CA THR A 376 25.35 -15.77 10.85
C THR A 376 25.38 -17.30 10.92
N CYS A 377 26.53 -17.93 10.65
CA CYS A 377 26.70 -19.39 10.63
C CYS A 377 27.50 -19.93 11.81
N GLU A 378 28.35 -19.12 12.45
CA GLU A 378 29.17 -19.47 13.62
C GLU A 378 28.63 -18.81 14.89
#